data_AF-A0A378UEC6-F1
#
_entry.id   AF-A0A378UEC6-F1
#
_cell.length_a   1.000
_cell.length_b   1.000
_cell.length_c   1.000
_cell.angle_alpha   90.00
_cell.angle_beta   90.00
_cell.angle_gamma   90.00
#
_symmetry.space_group_name_H-M   'P 1'
#
loop_
_entity.id
_entity.type
_entity.pdbx_description
1 polymer ?
#
loop_
_entity_poly.entity_id
_entity_poly.type
_entity_poly.pdbx_seq_one_letter_code
_entity_poly.pdbx_strand_id
1 'polypeptide(L)'
;MSLFPLGNDYCGQDKRQRAAQELLELLNNDIILKDARFEGIPDQLKEMLELKNAWSDKTRSPVEKKQGLMESLFLQLQGTLREYYLPASLDSLRTELVTTTLPSDQDYALIALLCNNIMSFLLTLGMPLSECFLWHNRILMNDRNDFVTRFDSWAEKVNVRIQRYTVRLVMENEKFYDMLHQSGEDTIFNGCRYTPFINTKSVRSVKATIEVEAVSVLSAKTGADYQVRRKTPSFRAGI
;
A
#
# COMPACT_ATOMS: atom_id res chain seq x y z
N MET A 1 7.64 7.31 -7.50
CA MET A 1 8.31 8.55 -7.98
C MET A 1 9.73 8.52 -7.44
N SER A 2 10.74 8.60 -8.30
CA SER A 2 12.12 8.76 -7.86
C SER A 2 12.35 10.22 -7.47
N LEU A 3 13.01 10.49 -6.34
CA LEU A 3 13.36 11.84 -5.87
C LEU A 3 14.68 12.35 -6.46
N PHE A 4 15.43 11.48 -7.14
CA PHE A 4 16.70 11.81 -7.78
C PHE A 4 16.57 12.61 -9.09
N PRO A 5 15.58 12.33 -9.99
CA PRO A 5 15.39 13.09 -11.23
C PRO A 5 15.09 14.59 -11.03
N LEU A 6 14.64 15.00 -9.84
CA LEU A 6 14.38 16.40 -9.49
C LEU A 6 15.67 17.19 -9.20
N GLY A 7 16.83 16.54 -9.12
CA GLY A 7 18.11 17.21 -8.88
C GLY A 7 18.09 18.09 -7.63
N ASN A 8 18.46 19.36 -7.78
CA ASN A 8 18.37 20.38 -6.72
C ASN A 8 17.17 21.32 -6.90
N ASP A 9 16.36 21.11 -7.94
CA ASP A 9 15.23 21.98 -8.23
C ASP A 9 14.16 21.79 -7.15
N TYR A 10 13.42 22.86 -6.84
CA TYR A 10 12.29 22.84 -5.89
C TYR A 10 12.64 22.26 -4.50
N CYS A 11 13.82 22.58 -3.97
CA CYS A 11 14.32 22.06 -2.69
C CYS A 11 14.38 20.52 -2.65
N GLY A 12 14.72 19.89 -3.79
CA GLY A 12 14.84 18.43 -3.90
C GLY A 12 15.80 17.81 -2.88
N GLN A 13 16.87 18.52 -2.53
CA GLN A 13 17.83 18.09 -1.51
C GLN A 13 17.18 18.04 -0.12
N ASP A 14 16.48 19.10 0.29
CA ASP A 14 15.79 19.17 1.59
C ASP A 14 14.72 18.09 1.70
N LYS A 15 14.01 17.80 0.60
CA LYS A 15 13.02 16.71 0.54
C LYS A 15 13.65 15.33 0.68
N ARG A 16 14.78 15.06 0.02
CA ARG A 16 15.53 13.81 0.18
C ARG A 16 16.06 13.65 1.59
N GLN A 17 16.56 14.75 2.18
CA GLN A 17 17.02 14.77 3.56
C GLN A 17 15.89 14.40 4.53
N ARG A 18 14.76 15.08 4.42
CA ARG A 18 13.59 14.79 5.26
C ARG A 18 13.10 13.35 5.09
N ALA A 19 12.95 12.89 3.85
CA ALA A 19 12.46 11.55 3.57
C ALA A 19 13.34 10.46 4.18
N ALA A 20 14.66 10.63 4.16
CA ALA A 20 15.53 9.63 4.76
C ALA A 20 15.79 9.85 6.27
N GLN A 21 15.52 11.02 6.83
CA GLN A 21 15.35 11.17 8.30
C GLN A 21 14.13 10.39 8.79
N GLU A 22 12.98 10.54 8.12
CA GLU A 22 11.77 9.79 8.42
C GLU A 22 12.00 8.27 8.28
N LEU A 23 12.70 7.84 7.22
CA LEU A 23 13.09 6.44 7.07
C LEU A 23 14.02 5.96 8.19
N LEU A 24 15.01 6.76 8.60
CA LEU A 24 15.92 6.39 9.68
C LEU A 24 15.18 6.24 11.02
N GLU A 25 14.17 7.06 11.28
CA GLU A 25 13.32 6.90 12.47
C GLU A 25 12.55 5.56 12.44
N LEU A 26 12.00 5.18 11.28
CA LEU A 26 11.34 3.87 11.11
C LEU A 26 12.32 2.71 11.31
N LEU A 27 13.49 2.76 10.68
CA LEU A 27 14.55 1.74 10.81
C LEU A 27 15.03 1.56 12.26
N ASN A 28 14.95 2.61 13.07
CA ASN A 28 15.37 2.56 14.47
C ASN A 28 14.31 1.97 15.41
N ASN A 29 13.05 2.30 15.18
CA ASN A 29 11.98 2.07 16.13
C ASN A 29 11.11 0.86 15.79
N ASP A 30 11.02 0.47 14.52
CA ASP A 30 10.21 -0.67 14.11
C ASP A 30 10.95 -1.98 14.37
N ILE A 31 10.48 -2.71 15.38
CA ILE A 31 11.03 -3.99 15.80
C ILE A 31 10.93 -5.07 14.71
N ILE A 32 9.95 -4.98 13.80
CA ILE A 32 9.73 -5.98 12.76
C ILE A 32 10.85 -5.94 11.73
N LEU A 33 11.45 -4.76 11.49
CA LEU A 33 12.55 -4.62 10.55
C LEU A 33 13.85 -5.31 11.00
N LYS A 34 13.92 -5.79 12.26
CA LYS A 34 15.02 -6.60 12.77
C LYS A 34 14.85 -8.10 12.50
N ASP A 35 13.70 -8.51 11.96
CA ASP A 35 13.45 -9.90 11.62
C ASP A 35 14.44 -10.39 10.54
N ALA A 36 14.89 -11.65 10.67
CA ALA A 36 15.90 -12.23 9.78
C ALA A 36 15.47 -12.26 8.30
N ARG A 37 14.15 -12.24 8.01
CA ARG A 37 13.59 -12.16 6.65
C ARG A 37 13.98 -10.88 5.89
N PHE A 38 14.45 -9.85 6.60
CA PHE A 38 14.93 -8.61 5.98
C PHE A 38 16.43 -8.62 5.64
N GLU A 39 17.14 -9.72 5.90
CA GLU A 39 18.51 -10.01 5.44
C GLU A 39 19.53 -8.90 5.79
N GLY A 40 19.32 -8.19 6.91
CA GLY A 40 20.20 -7.10 7.34
C GLY A 40 20.17 -5.86 6.43
N ILE A 41 19.26 -5.78 5.46
CA ILE A 41 19.05 -4.59 4.61
C ILE A 41 18.71 -3.35 5.47
N PRO A 42 17.84 -3.45 6.49
CA PRO A 42 17.53 -2.31 7.36
C PRO A 42 18.76 -1.77 8.10
N ASP A 43 19.63 -2.64 8.59
CA ASP A 43 20.86 -2.25 9.29
C ASP A 43 21.86 -1.58 8.34
N GLN A 44 22.04 -2.12 7.13
CA GLN A 44 22.89 -1.49 6.10
C GLN A 44 22.40 -0.08 5.73
N LEU A 45 21.08 0.08 5.56
CA LEU A 45 20.48 1.39 5.30
C LEU A 45 20.67 2.33 6.49
N LYS A 46 20.44 1.83 7.71
CA LYS A 46 20.65 2.61 8.94
C LYS A 46 22.07 3.13 9.03
N GLU A 47 23.09 2.29 8.86
CA GLU A 47 24.50 2.70 8.89
C GLU A 47 24.81 3.78 7.84
N MET A 48 24.22 3.68 6.65
CA MET A 48 24.38 4.68 5.60
C MET A 48 23.71 6.02 5.91
N LEU A 49 22.58 6.00 6.63
CA LEU A 49 21.78 7.17 6.97
C LEU A 49 22.22 7.85 8.29
N GLU A 50 22.78 7.10 9.25
CA GLU A 50 23.25 7.61 10.54
C GLU A 50 24.47 8.55 10.46
N LEU A 51 25.09 8.68 9.28
CA LEU A 51 26.15 9.65 9.01
C LEU A 51 25.59 11.09 8.98
N LYS A 52 25.18 11.59 10.15
CA LYS A 52 24.46 12.86 10.41
C LYS A 52 25.09 14.11 9.79
N ASN A 53 26.40 14.10 9.51
CA ASN A 53 27.12 15.25 8.94
C ASN A 53 27.24 15.22 7.41
N ALA A 54 26.66 14.22 6.76
CA ALA A 54 26.90 13.98 5.34
C ALA A 54 25.77 14.50 4.42
N TRP A 55 24.59 14.75 4.96
CA TRP A 55 23.38 15.04 4.19
C TRP A 55 23.42 16.38 3.44
N SER A 56 24.06 17.39 4.03
CA SER A 56 24.18 18.75 3.48
C SER A 56 25.43 18.95 2.62
N ASP A 57 26.43 18.08 2.75
CA ASP A 57 27.68 18.18 2.00
C ASP A 57 27.66 17.22 0.80
N LYS A 58 27.46 17.79 -0.40
CA LYS A 58 27.49 17.07 -1.69
C LYS A 58 28.76 16.23 -1.89
N THR A 59 29.86 16.58 -1.23
CA THR A 59 31.13 15.87 -1.30
C THR A 59 31.31 14.80 -0.22
N ARG A 60 30.35 14.62 0.69
CA ARG A 60 30.43 13.64 1.79
C ARG A 60 29.19 12.75 1.93
N SER A 61 28.03 13.17 1.42
CA SER A 61 26.77 12.44 1.53
C SER A 61 26.84 11.02 0.93
N PRO A 62 26.67 9.95 1.71
CA PRO A 62 26.45 8.59 1.19
C PRO A 62 25.23 8.54 0.27
N VAL A 63 24.23 9.38 0.57
CA VAL A 63 22.97 9.50 -0.18
C VAL A 63 23.21 10.02 -1.59
N GLU A 64 24.14 10.96 -1.77
CA GLU A 64 24.46 11.52 -3.09
C GLU A 64 25.64 10.82 -3.77
N LYS A 65 26.56 10.18 -3.03
CA LYS A 65 27.71 9.44 -3.59
C LYS A 65 27.38 8.01 -4.02
N LYS A 66 26.46 7.35 -3.31
CA LYS A 66 26.12 5.94 -3.52
C LYS A 66 24.68 5.78 -4.00
N GLN A 67 24.23 6.69 -4.88
CA GLN A 67 22.84 6.72 -5.37
C GLN A 67 22.39 5.36 -5.91
N GLY A 68 23.19 4.70 -6.75
CA GLY A 68 22.84 3.39 -7.30
C GLY A 68 22.75 2.27 -6.26
N LEU A 69 23.62 2.27 -5.24
CA LEU A 69 23.54 1.32 -4.14
C LEU A 69 22.29 1.56 -3.29
N MET A 70 22.00 2.82 -2.95
CA MET A 70 20.81 3.14 -2.17
C MET A 70 19.53 2.84 -2.93
N GLU A 71 19.46 3.15 -4.23
CA GLU A 71 18.30 2.81 -5.04
C GLU A 71 18.08 1.30 -5.05
N SER A 72 19.15 0.53 -5.21
CA SER A 72 19.11 -0.94 -5.10
C SER A 72 18.61 -1.40 -3.72
N LEU A 73 19.16 -0.86 -2.62
CA LEU A 73 18.75 -1.22 -1.26
C LEU A 73 17.30 -0.81 -0.97
N PHE A 74 16.82 0.33 -1.46
CA PHE A 74 15.44 0.75 -1.31
C PHE A 74 14.47 -0.12 -2.11
N LEU A 75 14.84 -0.52 -3.32
CA LEU A 75 14.04 -1.45 -4.12
C LEU A 75 13.97 -2.83 -3.46
N GLN A 76 15.09 -3.32 -2.93
CA GLN A 76 15.15 -4.56 -2.18
C GLN A 76 14.32 -4.48 -0.90
N LEU A 77 14.48 -3.42 -0.10
CA LEU A 77 13.68 -3.19 1.12
C LEU A 77 12.18 -3.10 0.78
N GLN A 78 11.81 -2.40 -0.29
CA GLN A 78 10.42 -2.35 -0.72
C GLN A 78 9.89 -3.74 -1.08
N GLY A 79 10.69 -4.56 -1.76
CA GLY A 79 10.35 -5.94 -2.09
C GLY A 79 10.14 -6.80 -0.84
N THR A 80 11.10 -6.78 0.08
CA THR A 80 11.05 -7.57 1.32
C THR A 80 9.93 -7.11 2.25
N LEU A 81 9.68 -5.80 2.36
CA LEU A 81 8.52 -5.25 3.08
C LEU A 81 7.21 -5.82 2.53
N ARG A 82 7.04 -5.83 1.21
CA ARG A 82 5.80 -6.32 0.58
C ARG A 82 5.57 -7.81 0.79
N GLU A 83 6.62 -8.61 0.82
CA GLU A 83 6.50 -10.06 0.96
C GLU A 83 6.42 -10.51 2.44
N TYR A 84 7.17 -9.85 3.33
CA TYR A 84 7.45 -10.39 4.66
C TYR A 84 6.97 -9.54 5.83
N TYR A 85 6.65 -8.26 5.65
CA TYR A 85 6.32 -7.39 6.79
C TYR A 85 5.06 -7.83 7.54
N LEU A 86 3.96 -8.12 6.82
CA LEU A 86 2.73 -8.59 7.44
C LEU A 86 2.89 -9.98 8.07
N PRO A 87 3.46 -11.00 7.38
CA PRO A 87 3.77 -12.28 8.01
C PRO A 87 4.59 -12.11 9.30
N ALA A 88 5.67 -11.31 9.26
CA ALA A 88 6.52 -11.12 10.42
C ALA A 88 5.81 -10.46 11.59
N SER A 89 5.03 -9.42 11.31
CA SER A 89 4.25 -8.73 12.32
C SER A 89 3.20 -9.64 12.95
N LEU A 90 2.54 -10.48 12.16
CA LEU A 90 1.52 -11.43 12.64
C LEU A 90 2.14 -12.55 13.49
N ASP A 91 3.30 -13.08 13.10
CA ASP A 91 4.04 -14.09 13.87
C ASP A 91 4.48 -13.52 15.25
N SER A 92 5.03 -12.30 15.26
CA SER A 92 5.39 -11.61 16.50
C SER A 92 4.18 -11.34 17.37
N LEU A 93 3.08 -10.84 16.80
CA LEU A 93 1.85 -10.56 17.55
C LEU A 93 1.23 -11.84 18.14
N ARG A 94 1.24 -12.94 17.38
CA ARG A 94 0.76 -14.24 17.86
C ARG A 94 1.56 -14.73 19.05
N THR A 95 2.88 -14.57 18.99
CA THR A 95 3.79 -14.97 20.08
C THR A 95 3.44 -14.23 21.37
N GLU A 96 3.27 -12.91 21.31
CA GLU A 96 2.91 -12.10 22.47
C GLU A 96 1.53 -12.47 23.05
N LEU A 97 0.54 -12.72 22.18
CA LEU A 97 -0.85 -12.98 22.58
C LEU A 97 -1.10 -14.39 23.14
N VAL A 98 -0.27 -15.38 22.79
CA VAL A 98 -0.43 -16.77 23.25
C VAL A 98 0.40 -17.06 24.50
N THR A 99 1.13 -16.07 25.01
CA THR A 99 1.93 -16.20 26.24
C THR A 99 1.05 -16.57 27.43
N THR A 100 1.45 -17.61 28.18
CA THR A 100 0.67 -18.13 29.32
C THR A 100 0.93 -17.40 30.64
N THR A 101 1.86 -16.45 30.65
CA THR A 101 2.16 -15.61 31.82
C THR A 101 1.24 -14.40 31.87
N LEU A 102 0.98 -13.87 33.06
CA LEU A 102 0.23 -12.63 33.22
C LEU A 102 0.98 -11.49 32.47
N PRO A 103 0.34 -10.78 31.52
CA PRO A 103 1.02 -9.73 30.77
C PRO A 103 1.39 -8.55 31.67
N SER A 104 2.59 -8.04 31.48
CA SER A 104 3.08 -6.78 32.04
C SER A 104 2.65 -5.58 31.20
N ASP A 105 2.81 -4.36 31.74
CA ASP A 105 2.56 -3.13 30.98
C ASP A 105 3.42 -3.04 29.71
N GLN A 106 4.63 -3.58 29.75
CA GLN A 106 5.53 -3.61 28.60
C GLN A 106 5.01 -4.53 27.48
N ASP A 107 4.40 -5.66 27.85
CA ASP A 107 3.82 -6.61 26.90
C ASP A 107 2.58 -5.99 26.23
N TYR A 108 1.73 -5.29 26.99
CA TYR A 108 0.62 -4.53 26.43
C TYR A 108 1.10 -3.41 25.49
N ALA A 109 2.18 -2.70 25.83
CA ALA A 109 2.74 -1.68 24.97
C ALA A 109 3.26 -2.27 23.65
N LEU A 110 3.90 -3.44 23.71
CA LEU A 110 4.39 -4.18 22.56
C LEU A 110 3.26 -4.68 21.66
N ILE A 111 2.21 -5.26 22.23
CA ILE A 111 1.00 -5.68 21.50
C ILE A 111 0.35 -4.48 20.79
N ALA A 112 0.21 -3.35 21.49
CA ALA A 112 -0.35 -2.14 20.91
C ALA A 112 0.51 -1.61 19.75
N LEU A 113 1.84 -1.62 19.90
CA LEU A 113 2.78 -1.24 18.84
C LEU A 113 2.63 -2.14 17.62
N LEU A 114 2.61 -3.47 17.80
CA LEU A 114 2.46 -4.43 16.71
C LEU A 114 1.13 -4.26 15.97
N CYS A 115 0.02 -4.08 16.69
CA CYS A 115 -1.28 -3.78 16.10
C CYS A 115 -1.28 -2.49 15.27
N ASN A 116 -0.67 -1.43 15.80
CA ASN A 116 -0.56 -0.14 15.11
C ASN A 116 0.30 -0.24 13.85
N ASN A 117 1.40 -0.99 13.90
CA ASN A 117 2.28 -1.23 12.76
C ASN A 117 1.57 -2.00 11.66
N ILE A 118 0.88 -3.11 12.00
CA ILE A 118 0.06 -3.88 11.06
C ILE A 118 -0.99 -2.98 10.40
N MET A 119 -1.76 -2.23 11.20
CA MET A 119 -2.80 -1.34 10.67
C MET A 119 -2.21 -0.26 9.76
N SER A 120 -1.12 0.39 10.16
CA SER A 120 -0.46 1.41 9.35
C SER A 120 0.03 0.86 8.01
N PHE A 121 0.57 -0.36 8.01
CA PHE A 121 1.01 -1.04 6.80
C PHE A 121 -0.18 -1.40 5.88
N LEU A 122 -1.26 -1.97 6.42
CA LEU A 122 -2.48 -2.26 5.65
C LEU A 122 -3.05 -1.01 4.98
N LEU A 123 -3.12 0.11 5.71
CA LEU A 123 -3.59 1.39 5.17
C LEU A 123 -2.66 1.91 4.08
N THR A 124 -1.36 1.74 4.25
CA THR A 124 -0.35 2.12 3.24
C THR A 124 -0.49 1.30 1.96
N LEU A 125 -0.88 0.03 2.07
CA LEU A 125 -1.23 -0.82 0.93
C LEU A 125 -2.58 -0.45 0.29
N GLY A 126 -3.32 0.50 0.86
CA GLY A 126 -4.60 0.99 0.34
C GLY A 126 -5.80 0.21 0.85
N MET A 127 -5.67 -0.58 1.92
CA MET A 127 -6.80 -1.27 2.53
C MET A 127 -7.75 -0.26 3.19
N PRO A 128 -9.08 -0.36 2.97
CA PRO A 128 -10.04 0.51 3.64
C PRO A 128 -10.17 0.17 5.13
N LEU A 129 -10.25 1.20 5.99
CA LEU A 129 -10.53 1.01 7.42
C LEU A 129 -11.82 0.22 7.68
N SER A 130 -12.83 0.39 6.84
CA SER A 130 -14.09 -0.35 6.95
C SER A 130 -13.90 -1.85 6.74
N GLU A 131 -12.96 -2.26 5.88
CA GLU A 131 -12.64 -3.66 5.64
C GLU A 131 -11.89 -4.26 6.85
N CYS A 132 -10.89 -3.55 7.37
CA CYS A 132 -10.18 -3.95 8.59
C CYS A 132 -11.15 -4.13 9.78
N PHE A 133 -12.06 -3.17 9.96
CA PHE A 133 -13.06 -3.20 11.02
C PHE A 133 -14.02 -4.39 10.89
N LEU A 134 -14.44 -4.71 9.67
CA LEU A 134 -15.31 -5.87 9.42
C LEU A 134 -14.62 -7.19 9.76
N TRP A 135 -13.34 -7.34 9.40
CA TRP A 135 -12.58 -8.55 9.76
C TRP A 135 -12.39 -8.69 11.27
N HIS A 136 -12.04 -7.60 11.95
CA HIS A 136 -11.97 -7.58 13.41
C HIS A 136 -13.29 -8.04 14.05
N ASN A 137 -14.41 -7.43 13.68
CA ASN A 137 -15.69 -7.73 14.32
C ASN A 137 -16.27 -9.10 13.96
N ARG A 138 -16.09 -9.55 12.72
CA ARG A 138 -16.67 -10.82 12.27
C ARG A 138 -15.83 -12.04 12.60
N ILE A 139 -14.51 -11.88 12.72
CA ILE A 139 -13.58 -12.97 12.93
C ILE A 139 -13.07 -12.97 14.37
N LEU A 140 -12.35 -11.92 14.78
CA LEU A 140 -11.74 -11.87 16.12
C LEU A 140 -12.80 -11.79 17.22
N MET A 141 -13.83 -10.97 17.07
CA MET A 141 -14.87 -10.78 18.11
C MET A 141 -15.98 -11.85 18.08
N ASN A 142 -15.84 -12.90 17.27
CA ASN A 142 -16.84 -13.95 17.18
C ASN A 142 -16.55 -15.09 18.15
N ASP A 143 -17.23 -15.15 19.30
CA ASP A 143 -16.94 -16.12 20.37
C ASP A 143 -17.35 -17.58 20.10
N ARG A 144 -17.63 -17.94 18.84
CA ARG A 144 -17.98 -19.32 18.46
C ARG A 144 -16.79 -20.29 18.49
N ASN A 145 -15.56 -19.77 18.33
CA ASN A 145 -14.33 -20.56 18.28
C ASN A 145 -13.36 -20.06 19.36
N ASP A 146 -12.37 -20.89 19.70
CA ASP A 146 -11.28 -20.48 20.59
C ASP A 146 -10.46 -19.32 19.98
N PHE A 147 -9.75 -18.59 20.85
CA PHE A 147 -8.99 -17.42 20.42
C PHE A 147 -7.95 -17.71 19.34
N VAL A 148 -7.21 -18.81 19.45
CA VAL A 148 -6.13 -19.14 18.51
C VAL A 148 -6.71 -19.39 17.11
N THR A 149 -7.79 -20.16 17.01
CA THR A 149 -8.49 -20.39 15.74
C THR A 149 -9.01 -19.09 15.12
N ARG A 150 -9.57 -18.19 15.94
CA ARG A 150 -10.04 -16.87 15.46
C ARG A 150 -8.89 -15.99 15.00
N PHE A 151 -7.80 -15.97 15.75
CA PHE A 151 -6.60 -15.21 15.41
C PHE A 151 -6.00 -15.70 14.10
N ASP A 152 -5.80 -17.02 13.94
CA ASP A 152 -5.22 -17.59 12.74
C ASP A 152 -6.10 -17.31 11.50
N SER A 153 -7.43 -17.39 11.64
CA SER A 153 -8.37 -17.01 10.57
C SER A 153 -8.32 -15.52 10.23
N TRP A 154 -8.17 -14.65 11.22
CA TRP A 154 -8.02 -13.20 11.01
C TRP A 154 -6.67 -12.86 10.35
N ALA A 155 -5.59 -13.48 10.83
CA ALA A 155 -4.25 -13.32 10.31
C ALA A 155 -4.16 -13.73 8.83
N GLU A 156 -4.85 -14.80 8.44
CA GLU A 156 -4.96 -15.20 7.03
C GLU A 156 -5.62 -14.11 6.16
N LYS A 157 -6.67 -13.44 6.66
CA LYS A 157 -7.33 -12.34 5.94
C LYS A 157 -6.48 -11.08 5.89
N VAL A 158 -5.75 -10.78 6.96
CA VAL A 158 -4.87 -9.62 7.06
C VAL A 158 -3.59 -9.79 6.27
N ASN A 159 -3.10 -11.02 6.08
CA ASN A 159 -1.93 -11.35 5.28
C ASN A 159 -2.21 -11.22 3.76
N VAL A 160 -2.61 -10.02 3.36
CA VAL A 160 -2.96 -9.69 1.99
C VAL A 160 -1.73 -9.57 1.12
N ARG A 161 -1.88 -9.99 -0.14
CA ARG A 161 -0.89 -9.80 -1.19
C ARG A 161 -1.49 -8.91 -2.28
N ILE A 162 -0.64 -8.12 -2.94
CA ILE A 162 -1.08 -7.36 -4.11
C ILE A 162 -1.43 -8.36 -5.22
N GLN A 163 -2.64 -8.22 -5.75
CA GLN A 163 -3.17 -9.03 -6.83
C GLN A 163 -3.71 -8.14 -7.94
N ARG A 164 -3.78 -8.69 -9.16
CA ARG A 164 -4.35 -8.01 -10.33
C ARG A 164 -5.85 -8.24 -10.37
N TYR A 165 -6.59 -7.14 -10.42
CA TYR A 165 -8.05 -7.12 -10.56
C TYR A 165 -8.43 -6.48 -11.88
N THR A 166 -9.40 -7.07 -12.57
CA THR A 166 -10.08 -6.43 -13.70
C THR A 166 -11.39 -5.82 -13.21
N VAL A 167 -11.41 -4.51 -13.03
CA VAL A 167 -12.61 -3.78 -12.62
C VAL A 167 -13.40 -3.36 -13.84
N ARG A 168 -14.70 -3.62 -13.82
CA ARG A 168 -15.65 -3.19 -14.87
C ARG A 168 -16.59 -2.15 -14.28
N LEU A 169 -16.50 -0.93 -14.78
CA LEU A 169 -17.36 0.18 -14.39
C LEU A 169 -18.34 0.46 -15.52
N VAL A 170 -19.61 0.67 -15.18
CA VAL A 170 -20.66 1.03 -16.13
C VAL A 170 -21.02 2.50 -15.91
N MET A 171 -21.03 3.26 -16.99
CA MET A 171 -21.38 4.68 -17.00
C MET A 171 -22.54 4.90 -17.95
N GLU A 172 -23.63 5.49 -17.46
CA GLU A 172 -24.74 5.93 -18.31
C GLU A 172 -24.41 7.34 -18.83
N ASN A 173 -24.01 7.44 -20.10
CA ASN A 173 -23.62 8.70 -20.72
C ASN A 173 -23.79 8.63 -22.24
N GLU A 174 -24.86 9.23 -22.75
CA GLU A 174 -25.22 9.18 -24.17
C GLU A 174 -24.17 9.86 -25.05
N LYS A 175 -23.63 11.01 -24.63
CA LYS A 175 -22.61 11.74 -25.40
C LYS A 175 -21.32 10.93 -25.53
N PHE A 176 -20.91 10.27 -24.44
CA PHE A 176 -19.72 9.44 -24.45
C PHE A 176 -19.93 8.16 -25.26
N TYR A 177 -21.12 7.56 -25.18
CA TYR A 177 -21.52 6.46 -26.04
C TYR A 177 -21.45 6.86 -27.51
N ASP A 178 -22.08 7.97 -27.92
CA ASP A 178 -22.15 8.39 -29.31
C ASP A 178 -20.75 8.67 -29.88
N MET A 179 -19.88 9.32 -29.09
CA MET A 179 -18.49 9.58 -29.45
C MET A 179 -17.69 8.28 -29.68
N LEU A 180 -17.86 7.27 -28.82
CA LEU A 180 -17.18 5.99 -28.94
C LEU A 180 -17.82 5.08 -30.00
N HIS A 181 -19.12 5.23 -30.25
CA HIS A 181 -19.81 4.44 -31.26
C HIS A 181 -19.39 4.87 -32.68
N GLN A 182 -19.10 6.16 -32.87
CA GLN A 182 -18.57 6.70 -34.13
C GLN A 182 -17.19 6.16 -34.50
N SER A 183 -16.36 5.72 -33.53
CA SER A 183 -15.05 5.15 -33.83
C SER A 183 -15.10 3.69 -34.27
N GLY A 184 -16.24 2.99 -34.12
CA GLY A 184 -16.47 1.64 -34.62
C GLY A 184 -15.78 0.49 -33.87
N GLU A 185 -14.85 0.78 -32.95
CA GLU A 185 -14.09 -0.21 -32.18
C GLU A 185 -13.96 0.14 -30.69
N ASP A 186 -13.65 -0.87 -29.86
CA ASP A 186 -13.28 -0.69 -28.46
C ASP A 186 -12.13 0.33 -28.35
N THR A 187 -12.38 1.43 -27.66
CA THR A 187 -11.38 2.50 -27.55
C THR A 187 -10.52 2.29 -26.31
N ILE A 188 -9.20 2.19 -26.49
CA ILE A 188 -8.24 2.15 -25.39
C ILE A 188 -7.74 3.57 -25.15
N PHE A 189 -8.01 4.10 -23.96
CA PHE A 189 -7.54 5.42 -23.58
C PHE A 189 -7.08 5.42 -22.12
N ASN A 190 -5.87 5.94 -21.88
CA ASN A 190 -5.33 6.13 -20.54
C ASN A 190 -5.24 4.86 -19.66
N GLY A 191 -5.04 3.70 -20.31
CA GLY A 191 -4.98 2.38 -19.65
C GLY A 191 -6.35 1.77 -19.35
N CYS A 192 -7.44 2.39 -19.83
CA CYS A 192 -8.80 1.89 -19.71
C CYS A 192 -9.31 1.48 -21.09
N ARG A 193 -10.02 0.33 -21.17
CA ARG A 193 -10.74 -0.09 -22.37
C ARG A 193 -12.20 0.31 -22.26
N TYR A 194 -12.68 1.12 -23.18
CA TYR A 194 -14.06 1.61 -23.23
C TYR A 194 -14.84 0.90 -24.33
N THR A 195 -15.94 0.27 -23.95
CA THR A 195 -16.86 -0.40 -24.87
C THR A 195 -18.23 0.25 -24.78
N PRO A 196 -18.74 0.90 -25.84
CA PRO A 196 -20.11 1.38 -25.88
C PRO A 196 -21.09 0.21 -25.95
N PHE A 197 -22.17 0.25 -25.16
CA PHE A 197 -23.22 -0.75 -25.18
C PHE A 197 -24.57 -0.15 -24.76
N ILE A 198 -25.67 -0.80 -25.16
CA ILE A 198 -27.00 -0.48 -24.65
C ILE A 198 -27.23 -1.38 -23.44
N ASN A 199 -27.52 -0.80 -22.28
CA ASN A 199 -27.73 -1.56 -21.06
C ASN A 199 -29.10 -2.27 -21.05
N THR A 200 -29.36 -3.10 -20.03
CA THR A 200 -30.61 -3.86 -19.90
C THR A 200 -31.86 -2.99 -19.74
N LYS A 201 -31.70 -1.70 -19.44
CA LYS A 201 -32.77 -0.70 -19.35
C LYS A 201 -32.92 0.11 -20.65
N SER A 202 -32.29 -0.32 -21.74
CA SER A 202 -32.27 0.38 -23.03
C SER A 202 -31.59 1.76 -23.00
N VAL A 203 -30.71 2.01 -22.03
CA VAL A 203 -29.95 3.27 -21.90
C VAL A 203 -28.56 3.12 -22.53
N ARG A 204 -28.17 4.11 -23.35
CA ARG A 204 -26.84 4.19 -23.97
C ARG A 204 -25.77 4.37 -22.89
N SER A 205 -24.89 3.39 -22.79
CA SER A 205 -23.93 3.26 -21.68
C SER A 205 -22.53 2.92 -22.19
N VAL A 206 -21.53 3.26 -21.41
CA VAL A 206 -20.13 2.92 -21.68
C VAL A 206 -19.61 2.05 -20.56
N LYS A 207 -19.02 0.92 -20.92
CA LYS A 207 -18.32 0.03 -20.00
C LYS A 207 -16.84 0.36 -20.04
N ALA A 208 -16.27 0.78 -18.92
CA ALA A 208 -14.83 0.94 -18.74
C ALA A 208 -14.26 -0.31 -18.05
N THR A 209 -13.29 -0.96 -18.69
CA THR A 209 -12.54 -2.10 -18.15
C THR A 209 -11.14 -1.63 -17.80
N ILE A 210 -10.73 -1.86 -16.55
CA ILE A 210 -9.50 -1.30 -15.97
C ILE A 210 -8.79 -2.40 -15.20
N GLU A 211 -7.50 -2.54 -15.45
CA GLU A 211 -6.64 -3.42 -14.67
C GLU A 211 -6.01 -2.62 -13.53
N VAL A 212 -6.20 -3.11 -12.30
CA VAL A 212 -5.71 -2.46 -11.07
C VAL A 212 -5.00 -3.49 -10.22
N GLU A 213 -3.78 -3.17 -9.80
CA GLU A 213 -3.09 -3.92 -8.76
C GLU A 213 -3.53 -3.40 -7.39
N ALA A 214 -4.08 -4.28 -6.55
CA ALA A 214 -4.63 -3.91 -5.26
C ALA A 214 -4.57 -5.08 -4.26
N VAL A 215 -4.73 -4.79 -2.97
CA VAL A 215 -4.76 -5.80 -1.90
C VAL A 215 -6.16 -6.35 -1.60
N SER A 216 -7.21 -5.66 -2.04
CA SER A 216 -8.60 -6.13 -1.92
C SER A 216 -9.45 -5.65 -3.09
N VAL A 217 -10.63 -6.26 -3.24
CA VAL A 217 -11.63 -5.86 -4.24
C VAL A 217 -12.11 -4.41 -4.01
N LEU A 218 -12.26 -3.99 -2.75
CA LEU A 218 -12.68 -2.64 -2.42
C LEU A 218 -11.60 -1.60 -2.77
N SER A 219 -10.33 -1.91 -2.49
CA SER A 219 -9.19 -1.11 -2.92
C SER A 219 -9.10 -1.04 -4.44
N ALA A 220 -9.29 -2.17 -5.15
CA ALA A 220 -9.28 -2.23 -6.60
C ALA A 220 -10.38 -1.34 -7.20
N LYS A 221 -11.61 -1.42 -6.67
CA LYS A 221 -12.73 -0.60 -7.10
C LYS A 221 -12.46 0.89 -6.89
N THR A 222 -11.97 1.26 -5.71
CA THR A 222 -11.65 2.65 -5.38
C THR A 222 -10.55 3.20 -6.28
N GLY A 223 -9.52 2.39 -6.55
CA GLY A 223 -8.44 2.73 -7.48
C GLY A 223 -8.95 2.91 -8.92
N ALA A 224 -9.79 2.00 -9.40
CA ALA A 224 -10.43 2.09 -10.72
C ALA A 224 -11.30 3.34 -10.85
N ASP A 225 -12.15 3.63 -9.86
CA ASP A 225 -13.00 4.82 -9.83
C ASP A 225 -12.15 6.10 -9.89
N TYR A 226 -11.08 6.18 -9.10
CA TYR A 226 -10.16 7.32 -9.13
C TYR A 226 -9.53 7.51 -10.52
N GLN A 227 -9.11 6.42 -11.18
CA GLN A 227 -8.52 6.49 -12.51
C GLN A 227 -9.50 7.01 -13.57
N VAL A 228 -10.75 6.55 -13.56
CA VAL A 228 -11.79 7.06 -14.48
C VAL A 228 -12.06 8.54 -14.22
N ARG A 229 -12.24 8.92 -12.96
CA ARG A 229 -12.62 10.28 -12.56
C ARG A 229 -11.56 11.33 -12.92
N ARG A 230 -10.29 11.03 -12.68
CA ARG A 230 -9.20 11.98 -12.94
C ARG A 230 -8.88 12.11 -14.43
N LYS A 231 -9.11 11.06 -15.20
CA LYS A 231 -8.65 10.96 -16.59
C LYS A 231 -9.76 11.14 -17.64
N THR A 232 -11.01 11.34 -17.19
CA THR A 232 -12.15 11.63 -18.06
C THR A 232 -12.65 13.05 -17.77
N PRO A 233 -12.48 14.02 -18.71
CA PRO A 233 -12.76 15.45 -18.47
C PRO A 233 -14.20 15.80 -18.08
N SER A 234 -15.15 14.87 -18.20
CA SER A 234 -16.58 15.08 -17.98
C SER A 234 -17.11 14.43 -16.69
N PHE A 235 -16.28 13.77 -15.87
CA PHE A 235 -16.72 13.17 -14.61
C PHE A 235 -16.66 14.19 -13.46
N ARG A 236 -17.48 15.25 -13.54
CA ARG A 236 -18.01 15.90 -12.33
C ARG A 236 -19.41 15.35 -12.13
N ALA A 237 -19.49 14.15 -11.55
CA ALA A 237 -20.76 13.63 -11.07
C ALA A 237 -21.25 14.55 -9.95
N GLY A 238 -22.40 15.20 -10.19
CA GLY A 238 -23.18 15.84 -9.15
C GLY A 238 -23.51 14.82 -8.06
N ILE A 239 -23.43 15.30 -6.83
CA ILE A 239 -24.28 14.81 -5.74
C ILE A 239 -25.71 15.21 -6.08
#